data_AF-A0AAJ7S4F5-F1
#
_entry.id   AF-A0AAJ7S4F5-F1
#
_cell.length_a   1.000
_cell.length_b   1.000
_cell.length_c   1.000
_cell.angle_alpha   90.00
_cell.angle_beta   90.00
_cell.angle_gamma   90.00
#
_symmetry.space_group_name_H-M   'P 1'
#
loop_
_entity.id
_entity.type
_entity.pdbx_description
1 polymer ?
#
loop_
_entity_poly.entity_id
_entity_poly.type
_entity_poly.pdbx_seq_one_letter_code
_entity_poly.pdbx_strand_id
1 'polypeptide(L)'
;MSEEMQYKNVCHSIQAHQHAIKYLQIIENSHHTYLFISMGMLITAVSVSLLKVAENDHHSQWIMYCMFLLAQLFHVFVLTVQGQFVINALDGVSIAIYESLWYNLAPRTQLLYVLSLRCGLKPPLLTAGGLITLSLRSFAETSFFQIIKASVSYYTVMQST
;
A
#
# COMPACT_ATOMS: atom_id res chain seq x y z
N MET A 1 -28.15 -29.25 -7.36
CA MET A 1 -27.76 -28.00 -8.02
C MET A 1 -27.20 -28.38 -9.39
N SER A 2 -27.81 -27.95 -10.49
CA SER A 2 -27.35 -28.34 -11.84
C SER A 2 -25.93 -27.78 -12.10
N GLU A 3 -25.09 -28.56 -12.78
CA GLU A 3 -23.70 -28.17 -13.10
C GLU A 3 -23.62 -26.80 -13.82
N GLU A 4 -24.61 -26.49 -14.66
CA GLU A 4 -24.81 -25.19 -15.31
C GLU A 4 -24.99 -24.02 -14.33
N MET A 5 -25.70 -24.24 -13.22
CA MET A 5 -25.90 -23.22 -12.19
C MET A 5 -24.59 -22.93 -11.43
N GLN A 6 -23.81 -23.98 -11.15
CA GLN A 6 -22.49 -23.81 -10.51
C GLN A 6 -21.51 -23.08 -11.43
N TYR A 7 -21.49 -23.45 -12.72
CA TYR A 7 -20.66 -22.78 -13.72
C TYR A 7 -20.99 -21.28 -13.84
N LYS A 8 -22.29 -20.93 -13.89
CA LYS A 8 -22.73 -19.54 -14.00
C LYS A 8 -22.36 -18.71 -12.77
N ASN A 9 -22.49 -19.26 -11.57
CA ASN A 9 -22.11 -18.59 -10.32
C ASN A 9 -20.59 -18.35 -10.23
N VAL A 10 -19.78 -19.34 -10.63
CA VAL A 10 -18.32 -19.19 -10.70
C VAL A 10 -17.94 -18.11 -11.71
N CYS A 11 -18.56 -18.13 -12.89
CA CYS A 11 -18.29 -17.12 -13.92
C CYS A 11 -18.62 -15.70 -13.43
N HIS A 12 -19.73 -15.53 -12.71
CA HIS A 12 -20.10 -14.25 -12.10
C HIS A 12 -19.09 -13.79 -11.04
N SER A 13 -18.63 -14.69 -10.17
CA SER A 13 -17.63 -14.38 -9.15
C SER A 13 -16.29 -13.97 -9.75
N ILE A 14 -15.84 -14.68 -10.80
CA ILE A 14 -14.60 -14.36 -11.51
C ILE A 14 -14.72 -13.02 -12.26
N GLN A 15 -15.87 -12.73 -12.87
CA GLN A 15 -16.12 -11.42 -13.48
C GLN A 15 -16.07 -10.29 -12.46
N ALA A 16 -16.70 -10.46 -11.29
CA ALA A 16 -16.64 -9.47 -10.22
C ALA A 16 -15.19 -9.23 -9.74
N HIS A 17 -14.40 -10.29 -9.60
CA HIS A 17 -12.99 -10.20 -9.24
C HIS A 17 -12.15 -9.48 -10.31
N GLN A 18 -12.35 -9.82 -11.60
CA GLN A 18 -11.70 -9.13 -12.71
C GLN A 18 -12.05 -7.65 -12.75
N HIS A 19 -13.31 -7.30 -12.44
CA HIS A 19 -13.75 -5.92 -12.38
C HIS A 19 -13.09 -5.17 -11.22
N ALA A 20 -12.98 -5.79 -10.04
CA ALA A 20 -12.27 -5.22 -8.90
C ALA A 20 -10.78 -4.95 -9.21
N ILE A 21 -10.08 -5.91 -9.85
CA ILE A 21 -8.69 -5.73 -10.29
C ILE A 21 -8.60 -4.58 -11.31
N LYS A 22 -9.52 -4.52 -12.27
CA LYS A 22 -9.53 -3.46 -13.29
C LYS A 22 -9.77 -2.08 -12.66
N TYR A 23 -10.64 -1.98 -11.66
CA TYR A 23 -10.82 -0.75 -10.90
C TYR A 23 -9.55 -0.34 -10.17
N LEU A 24 -8.87 -1.28 -9.53
CA LEU A 24 -7.59 -1.02 -8.87
C LEU A 24 -6.53 -0.52 -9.85
N GLN A 25 -6.43 -1.10 -11.04
CA GLN A 25 -5.52 -0.61 -12.09
C GLN A 25 -5.85 0.82 -12.55
N ILE A 26 -7.13 1.16 -12.69
CA ILE A 26 -7.55 2.51 -13.05
C ILE A 26 -7.19 3.49 -11.92
N ILE A 27 -7.50 3.13 -10.68
CA ILE A 27 -7.17 3.94 -9.50
C ILE A 27 -5.67 4.15 -9.40
N GLU A 28 -4.88 3.08 -9.53
CA GLU A 28 -3.42 3.14 -9.51
C GLU A 28 -2.91 4.08 -10.62
N ASN A 29 -3.32 3.86 -11.87
CA ASN A 29 -2.85 4.68 -12.99
C ASN A 29 -3.23 6.17 -12.87
N SER A 30 -4.41 6.47 -12.30
CA SER A 30 -4.83 7.85 -12.07
C SER A 30 -4.14 8.50 -10.86
N HIS A 31 -3.91 7.75 -9.77
CA HIS A 31 -3.40 8.29 -8.52
C HIS A 31 -1.88 8.17 -8.37
N HIS A 32 -1.19 7.43 -9.22
CA HIS A 32 0.25 7.19 -9.10
C HIS A 32 1.07 8.48 -9.04
N THR A 33 0.82 9.44 -9.94
CA THR A 33 1.47 10.75 -9.95
C THR A 33 1.11 11.58 -8.71
N TYR A 34 -0.17 11.57 -8.32
CA TYR A 34 -0.63 12.29 -7.14
C TYR A 34 0.03 11.77 -5.86
N LEU A 35 0.07 10.44 -5.70
CA LEU A 35 0.71 9.77 -4.58
C LEU A 35 2.22 10.04 -4.56
N PHE A 36 2.88 10.09 -5.72
CA PHE A 36 4.28 10.45 -5.82
C PHE A 36 4.56 11.87 -5.30
N ILE A 37 3.81 12.86 -5.78
CA ILE A 37 3.97 14.26 -5.35
C ILE A 37 3.62 14.42 -3.87
N SER A 38 2.54 13.78 -3.42
CA SER A 38 2.09 13.80 -2.02
C SER A 38 3.14 13.21 -1.07
N MET A 39 3.73 12.06 -1.43
CA MET A 39 4.82 11.46 -0.65
C MET A 39 6.08 12.33 -0.65
N GLY A 40 6.43 12.94 -1.79
CA GLY A 40 7.55 13.87 -1.87
C GLY A 40 7.40 15.08 -0.94
N MET A 41 6.22 15.72 -0.97
CA MET A 41 5.89 16.82 -0.04
C MET A 41 5.90 16.37 1.42
N LEU A 42 5.44 15.16 1.70
CA LEU A 42 5.41 14.64 3.05
C LEU A 42 6.81 14.36 3.59
N ILE A 43 7.72 13.81 2.78
CA ILE A 43 9.11 13.55 3.17
C ILE A 43 9.85 14.85 3.50
N THR A 44 9.69 15.87 2.66
CA THR A 44 10.30 17.19 2.92
C THR A 44 9.71 17.83 4.16
N ALA A 45 8.38 17.76 4.34
CA ALA A 45 7.71 18.31 5.50
C ALA A 45 8.13 17.62 6.81
N VAL A 46 8.23 16.29 6.84
CA VAL A 46 8.73 15.54 8.01
C VAL A 46 10.18 15.93 8.33
N SER A 47 11.02 16.08 7.30
CA SER A 47 12.43 16.46 7.48
C SER A 47 12.56 17.85 8.11
N VAL A 48 11.79 18.84 7.64
CA VAL A 48 11.77 20.19 8.23
C VAL A 48 11.26 20.17 9.67
N SER A 49 10.15 19.48 9.93
CA SER A 49 9.59 19.37 11.28
C SER A 49 10.57 18.69 12.25
N LEU A 50 11.30 17.67 11.80
CA LEU A 50 12.28 16.95 12.60
C LEU A 50 13.48 17.83 12.96
N LEU A 51 13.98 18.62 12.01
CA LEU A 51 15.04 19.60 12.27
C LEU A 51 14.60 20.62 13.34
N LYS A 52 13.37 21.12 13.23
CA LYS A 52 12.81 22.07 14.20
C LYS A 52 12.64 21.48 15.60
N VAL A 53 12.34 20.20 15.71
CA VAL A 53 12.28 19.50 17.00
C VAL A 53 13.69 19.23 17.55
N ALA A 54 14.66 18.91 16.69
CA ALA A 54 16.03 18.61 17.10
C ALA A 54 16.82 19.85 17.55
N GLU A 55 16.47 21.03 17.03
CA GLU A 55 17.04 22.33 17.44
C GLU A 55 16.78 22.67 18.91
N ASN A 56 15.86 21.94 19.58
CA ASN A 56 15.60 21.94 21.02
C ASN A 56 15.58 23.34 21.66
N ASP A 57 15.13 24.31 20.89
CA ASP A 57 14.99 25.68 21.35
C ASP A 57 13.83 25.69 22.37
N HIS A 58 14.08 26.16 23.58
CA HIS A 58 13.17 26.11 24.75
C HIS A 58 11.92 27.01 24.58
N HIS A 59 11.50 27.23 23.35
CA HIS A 59 10.35 28.00 22.96
C HIS A 59 9.06 27.19 23.05
N SER A 60 7.99 27.89 23.44
CA SER A 60 6.60 27.39 23.48
C SER A 60 6.14 26.69 22.20
N GLN A 61 6.85 26.88 21.08
CA GLN A 61 6.55 26.31 19.77
C GLN A 61 7.05 24.86 19.59
N TRP A 62 7.96 24.37 20.44
CA TRP A 62 8.48 22.99 20.36
C TRP A 62 7.37 21.93 20.42
N ILE A 63 6.43 22.10 21.37
CA ILE A 63 5.24 21.26 21.50
C ILE A 63 4.38 21.27 20.23
N MET A 64 4.27 22.41 19.55
CA MET A 64 3.52 22.53 18.29
C MET A 64 4.19 21.72 17.17
N TYR A 65 5.52 21.78 17.06
CA TYR A 65 6.27 21.00 16.08
C TYR A 65 6.21 19.49 16.37
N CYS A 66 6.24 19.07 17.64
CA CYS A 66 6.02 17.68 18.02
C CYS A 66 4.62 17.18 17.65
N MET A 67 3.57 17.96 17.93
CA MET A 67 2.21 17.62 17.50
C MET A 67 2.08 17.54 15.98
N PHE A 68 2.72 18.46 15.26
CA PHE A 68 2.73 18.45 13.81
C PHE A 68 3.45 17.22 13.23
N LEU A 69 4.59 16.83 13.79
CA LEU A 69 5.26 15.56 13.44
C LEU A 69 4.36 14.36 13.67
N LEU A 70 3.68 14.28 14.81
CA LEU A 70 2.74 13.19 15.10
C LEU A 70 1.59 13.15 14.09
N ALA A 71 1.05 14.30 13.72
CA ALA A 71 0.01 14.39 12.70
C ALA A 71 0.51 13.94 11.31
N GLN A 72 1.73 14.32 10.94
CA GLN A 72 2.37 13.88 9.69
C GLN A 72 2.58 12.35 9.69
N LEU A 73 3.10 11.79 10.79
CA LEU A 73 3.28 10.34 10.94
C LEU A 73 1.94 9.58 10.84
N PHE A 74 0.91 10.12 11.48
CA PHE A 74 -0.44 9.57 11.39
C PHE A 74 -0.98 9.60 9.96
N HIS A 75 -0.76 10.68 9.22
CA HIS A 75 -1.16 10.79 7.82
C HIS A 75 -0.51 9.70 6.95
N VAL A 76 0.80 9.45 7.12
CA VAL A 76 1.50 8.34 6.44
C VAL A 76 0.93 6.99 6.84
N PHE A 77 0.69 6.80 8.13
CA PHE A 77 0.16 5.55 8.66
C PHE A 77 -1.19 5.22 8.03
N VAL A 78 -2.12 6.17 7.97
CA VAL A 78 -3.44 5.99 7.33
C VAL A 78 -3.29 5.63 5.85
N LEU A 79 -2.46 6.36 5.10
CA LEU A 79 -2.22 6.10 3.68
C LEU A 79 -1.65 4.69 3.44
N THR A 80 -0.76 4.27 4.33
CA THR A 80 -0.13 2.94 4.26
C THR A 80 -1.12 1.82 4.60
N VAL A 81 -1.96 2.01 5.62
CA VAL A 81 -3.00 1.05 6.01
C VAL A 81 -4.01 0.85 4.88
N GLN A 82 -4.38 1.91 4.17
CA GLN A 82 -5.26 1.80 2.99
C GLN A 82 -4.64 0.93 1.91
N GLY A 83 -3.35 1.11 1.59
CA GLY A 83 -2.63 0.26 0.65
C GLY A 83 -2.55 -1.20 1.12
N GLN A 84 -2.31 -1.42 2.42
CA GLN A 84 -2.26 -2.76 3.01
C GLN A 84 -3.62 -3.48 2.95
N PHE A 85 -4.72 -2.77 3.19
CA PHE A 85 -6.05 -3.35 3.11
C PHE A 85 -6.35 -3.91 1.71
N VAL A 86 -5.95 -3.16 0.67
CA VAL A 86 -6.06 -3.62 -0.73
C VAL A 86 -5.23 -4.89 -0.97
N ILE A 87 -3.98 -4.92 -0.50
CA ILE A 87 -3.10 -6.09 -0.64
C ILE A 87 -3.73 -7.32 0.04
N ASN A 88 -4.20 -7.18 1.28
CA ASN A 88 -4.82 -8.27 2.03
C ASN A 88 -6.11 -8.77 1.37
N ALA A 89 -6.93 -7.87 0.81
CA ALA A 89 -8.14 -8.27 0.09
C ALA A 89 -7.82 -9.09 -1.16
N LEU A 90 -6.77 -8.73 -1.90
CA LEU A 90 -6.33 -9.48 -3.09
C LEU A 90 -5.75 -10.85 -2.71
N ASP A 91 -4.94 -10.90 -1.66
CA ASP A 91 -4.36 -12.15 -1.15
C ASP A 91 -5.43 -13.11 -0.64
N GLY A 92 -6.42 -12.60 0.11
CA GLY A 92 -7.55 -13.39 0.59
C GLY A 92 -8.36 -14.06 -0.54
N VAL A 93 -8.54 -13.37 -1.67
CA VAL A 93 -9.20 -13.97 -2.85
C VAL A 93 -8.32 -15.07 -3.47
N SER A 94 -7.01 -14.86 -3.57
CA SER A 94 -6.07 -15.87 -4.08
C SER A 94 -6.09 -17.15 -3.23
N ILE A 95 -6.08 -17.00 -1.90
CA ILE A 95 -6.17 -18.11 -0.94
C ILE A 95 -7.52 -18.83 -1.07
N ALA A 96 -8.64 -18.10 -1.15
CA ALA A 96 -9.96 -18.71 -1.31
C ALA A 96 -10.10 -19.51 -2.61
N ILE A 97 -9.49 -19.03 -3.70
CA ILE A 97 -9.42 -19.77 -4.98
C ILE A 97 -8.56 -21.03 -4.81
N TYR A 98 -7.43 -20.93 -4.11
CA TYR A 98 -6.52 -22.05 -3.86
C TYR A 98 -7.15 -23.17 -3.01
N GLU A 99 -7.87 -22.81 -1.94
CA GLU A 99 -8.55 -23.75 -1.03
C GLU A 99 -9.80 -24.39 -1.66
N SER A 100 -10.31 -23.83 -2.75
CA SER A 100 -11.47 -24.40 -3.44
C SER A 100 -11.14 -25.78 -4.04
N LEU A 101 -12.14 -26.67 -4.09
CA LEU A 101 -12.04 -28.00 -4.71
C LEU A 101 -12.07 -27.91 -6.25
N TRP A 102 -11.35 -26.96 -6.83
CA TRP A 102 -11.40 -26.64 -8.26
C TRP A 102 -11.03 -27.84 -9.13
N TYR A 103 -10.12 -28.69 -8.66
CA TYR A 103 -9.68 -29.91 -9.34
C TYR A 103 -10.77 -30.99 -9.50
N ASN A 104 -11.91 -30.87 -8.79
CA ASN A 104 -13.06 -31.77 -8.95
C ASN A 104 -14.14 -31.21 -9.91
N LEU A 105 -13.96 -29.99 -10.42
CA LEU A 105 -14.92 -29.33 -11.33
C LEU A 105 -14.68 -29.73 -12.79
N ALA A 106 -15.66 -29.41 -13.65
CA ALA A 106 -15.54 -29.57 -15.09
C ALA A 106 -14.29 -28.85 -15.66
N PRO A 107 -13.67 -29.37 -16.73
CA PRO A 107 -12.43 -28.81 -17.30
C PRO A 107 -12.52 -27.33 -17.67
N ARG A 108 -13.70 -26.90 -18.16
CA ARG A 108 -13.96 -25.49 -18.49
C ARG A 108 -13.89 -24.58 -17.26
N THR A 109 -14.38 -25.05 -16.12
CA THR A 109 -14.37 -24.30 -14.86
C THR A 109 -12.97 -24.29 -14.25
N GLN A 110 -12.25 -25.41 -14.30
CA GLN A 110 -10.85 -25.50 -13.85
C GLN A 110 -9.95 -24.46 -14.53
N LEU A 111 -10.08 -24.29 -15.84
CA LEU A 111 -9.31 -23.31 -16.60
C LEU A 111 -9.52 -21.88 -16.08
N LEU A 112 -10.76 -21.53 -15.70
CA LEU A 112 -11.10 -20.21 -15.17
C LEU A 112 -10.46 -19.98 -13.79
N TYR A 113 -10.43 -20.99 -12.92
CA TYR A 113 -9.74 -20.93 -11.62
C TYR A 113 -8.24 -20.72 -11.79
N VAL A 114 -7.60 -21.50 -12.68
CA VAL A 114 -6.16 -21.36 -12.97
C VAL A 114 -5.82 -19.98 -13.54
N LEU A 115 -6.66 -19.45 -14.44
CA LEU A 115 -6.49 -18.11 -14.99
C LEU A 115 -6.63 -17.03 -13.91
N SER A 116 -7.62 -17.18 -13.02
CA SER A 116 -7.85 -16.25 -11.91
C SER A 116 -6.69 -16.28 -10.91
N LEU A 117 -6.19 -17.47 -10.55
CA LEU A 117 -5.02 -17.63 -9.68
C LEU A 117 -3.78 -17.01 -10.32
N ARG A 118 -3.56 -17.23 -11.61
CA ARG A 118 -2.44 -16.63 -12.35
C ARG A 118 -2.53 -15.10 -12.39
N CYS A 119 -3.73 -14.55 -12.48
CA CYS A 119 -3.97 -13.11 -12.40
C CYS A 119 -3.66 -12.56 -10.99
N GLY A 120 -4.02 -13.32 -9.96
CA GLY A 120 -3.73 -13.01 -8.55
C GLY A 120 -2.25 -13.09 -8.16
N LEU A 121 -1.38 -13.72 -8.95
CA LEU A 121 0.08 -13.79 -8.65
C LEU A 121 0.80 -12.44 -8.83
N LYS A 122 0.25 -11.52 -9.61
CA LYS A 122 0.79 -10.16 -9.80
C LYS A 122 -0.34 -9.13 -9.68
N PRO A 123 -0.88 -8.93 -8.48
CA PRO A 123 -1.92 -7.94 -8.30
C PRO A 123 -1.37 -6.53 -8.57
N PRO A 124 -2.17 -5.62 -9.13
CA PRO A 124 -1.83 -4.20 -9.16
C PRO A 124 -1.65 -3.72 -7.70
N LEU A 125 -0.46 -3.27 -7.37
CA LEU A 125 -0.14 -2.74 -6.05
C LEU A 125 -0.22 -1.23 -6.11
N LEU A 126 -0.92 -0.61 -5.16
CA LEU A 126 -0.85 0.85 -5.03
C LEU A 126 0.61 1.24 -4.74
N THR A 127 1.23 1.90 -5.71
CA THR A 127 2.63 2.29 -5.65
C THR A 127 2.72 3.81 -5.77
N ALA A 128 3.43 4.47 -4.85
CA ALA A 128 3.76 5.88 -4.96
C ALA A 128 4.90 6.03 -5.99
N GLY A 129 4.60 6.56 -7.17
CA GLY A 129 5.59 6.81 -8.22
C GLY A 129 6.29 5.57 -8.78
N GLY A 130 5.81 4.36 -8.46
CA GLY A 130 6.39 3.10 -8.96
C GLY A 130 7.61 2.64 -8.14
N LEU A 131 7.98 3.41 -7.12
CA LEU A 131 9.18 3.20 -6.32
C LEU A 131 8.84 2.64 -4.94
N ILE A 132 7.75 3.10 -4.32
CA ILE A 132 7.36 2.71 -2.96
C ILE A 132 5.97 2.09 -3.00
N THR A 133 5.89 0.79 -2.72
CA THR A 133 4.60 0.12 -2.52
C THR A 133 3.97 0.63 -1.23
N LEU A 134 2.69 1.01 -1.26
CA LEU A 134 1.93 1.40 -0.07
C LEU A 134 1.62 0.14 0.76
N SER A 135 2.58 -0.30 1.55
CA SER A 135 2.44 -1.45 2.44
C SER A 135 2.97 -1.11 3.82
N LEU A 136 2.37 -1.71 4.86
CA LEU A 136 2.85 -1.54 6.24
C LEU A 136 4.32 -1.95 6.35
N ARG A 137 4.71 -2.92 5.53
CA ARG A 137 6.08 -3.34 5.35
C ARG A 137 6.96 -2.18 4.87
N SER A 138 6.62 -1.47 3.80
CA SER A 138 7.40 -0.31 3.33
C SER A 138 7.50 0.85 4.34
N PHE A 139 6.47 1.03 5.19
CA PHE A 139 6.48 2.02 6.27
C PHE A 139 7.37 1.60 7.45
N ALA A 140 7.29 0.34 7.87
CA ALA A 140 8.06 -0.21 8.98
C ALA A 140 9.50 -0.61 8.58
N GLU A 141 9.69 -0.99 7.32
CA GLU A 141 10.98 -1.34 6.77
C GLU A 141 11.89 -0.13 6.65
N THR A 142 13.14 -0.47 6.41
CA THR A 142 14.30 0.38 6.35
C THR A 142 14.05 1.69 5.60
N SER A 143 13.20 1.81 4.58
CA SER A 143 13.06 3.06 3.80
C SER A 143 12.58 4.29 4.59
N PHE A 144 11.41 4.25 5.25
CA PHE A 144 10.94 5.44 5.97
C PHE A 144 11.78 5.73 7.22
N PHE A 145 12.15 4.67 7.94
CA PHE A 145 13.05 4.78 9.08
C PHE A 145 14.47 5.24 8.69
N GLN A 146 14.98 4.85 7.51
CA GLN A 146 16.26 5.33 6.95
C GLN A 146 16.16 6.81 6.61
N ILE A 147 15.05 7.27 6.04
CA ILE A 147 14.84 8.70 5.76
C ILE A 147 14.91 9.48 7.07
N ILE A 148 14.18 9.06 8.10
CA ILE A 148 14.24 9.70 9.43
C ILE A 148 15.67 9.66 9.98
N LYS A 149 16.32 8.50 9.99
CA LYS A 149 17.70 8.34 10.49
C LYS A 149 18.70 9.19 9.72
N ALA A 150 18.57 9.28 8.40
CA ALA A 150 19.43 10.09 7.55
C ALA A 150 19.24 11.58 7.88
N SER A 151 18.01 12.04 8.05
CA SER A 151 17.72 13.42 8.45
C SER A 151 18.30 13.77 9.82
N VAL A 152 18.16 12.89 10.82
CA VAL A 152 18.80 13.07 12.14
C VAL A 152 20.32 13.05 12.04
N SER A 153 20.88 12.11 11.29
CA SER A 153 22.34 11.99 11.12
C SER A 153 22.93 13.23 10.44
N TYR A 154 22.29 13.73 9.38
CA TYR A 154 22.72 14.93 8.67
C TYR A 154 22.66 16.15 9.60
N TYR A 155 21.63 16.24 10.42
CA TYR A 155 21.50 17.28 11.43
C TYR A 155 22.65 17.24 12.46
N THR A 156 22.94 16.08 13.04
CA THR A 156 24.03 15.93 14.02
C THR A 156 25.38 16.35 13.44
N VAL A 157 25.65 15.99 12.18
CA VAL A 157 26.90 16.40 11.49
C VAL A 157 26.98 17.92 11.36
N MET A 158 25.91 18.58 10.93
CA MET A 158 25.88 20.05 10.81
C MET A 158 26.05 20.76 12.16
N GLN A 159 25.55 20.19 13.27
CA GLN A 159 25.79 20.75 14.60
C GLN A 159 27.24 20.55 15.09
N SER A 160 27.92 19.51 14.61
CA SER A 160 29.28 19.17 15.05
C SER A 160 30.41 19.91 14.32
N THR A 161 30.08 20.65 13.26
CA THR A 161 31.01 21.47 12.45
C THR A 161 30.91 22.93 12.88
#